data_AF-A0A9P6KYJ4-F1
#
_entry.id   AF-A0A9P6KYJ4-F1
#
_cell.length_a   1.000
_cell.length_b   1.000
_cell.length_c   1.000
_cell.angle_alpha   90.00
_cell.angle_beta   90.00
_cell.angle_gamma   90.00
#
_symmetry.space_group_name_H-M   'P 1'
#
loop_
_entity.id
_entity.type
_entity.pdbx_description
1 polymer ?
#
loop_
_entity_poly.entity_id
_entity_poly.type
_entity_poly.pdbx_seq_one_letter_code
_entity_poly.pdbx_strand_id
1 'polypeptide(L)'
;MVSSITTKIDAKYFLYLFKHKHLAPRTISKSVLLIYKNSSDIYLKFIFYVFFQDVCREMQPPVELLHTTESSKLIKCIQDRLFDDIHTLKHDTAGLMGLIRKQEIVKETAKDPVKVCVGFKEVSPRLALSSMRFLLVVEKNIPDVFYSDIEYFNFIRKRIDYSDRLKILNETNSVSPILLHILLSIEERDIPDKHLGIFYFLMASEKTQFEGMKLLESKRVGHTVLGNLVLYSNNKVVNRFYEKFLWFYPEIKYSSWKHPKRILFFENPLSVSLDSKTLKIYIPAVVDFIKQNKPELRNSPIDVLIKVIYIERLLSRETTKKEYALIHSFILDSSQIIPVLLRRKFNTAHISRMVKYIPSMFIGFDLSLKMFIKTNDSFYLSMLRNLVRKYPTWENVKKVVDHLTYFPSSFCMEFKDLIGGLSDRSLPA
;
A
#
# COMPACT_ATOMS: atom_id res chain seq x y z
N MET A 1 -6.14 -47.91 37.84
CA MET A 1 -6.82 -47.29 36.67
C MET A 1 -6.81 -45.79 36.87
N VAL A 2 -5.87 -45.08 36.23
CA VAL A 2 -5.82 -43.61 36.31
C VAL A 2 -6.68 -43.09 35.17
N SER A 3 -7.87 -42.59 35.50
CA SER A 3 -8.73 -41.89 34.55
C SER A 3 -7.94 -40.74 33.95
N SER A 4 -7.73 -40.76 32.62
CA SER A 4 -7.12 -39.65 31.90
C SER A 4 -8.07 -38.45 31.96
N ILE A 5 -7.86 -37.57 32.94
CA ILE A 5 -8.48 -36.25 32.95
C ILE A 5 -7.77 -35.47 31.85
N THR A 6 -8.23 -35.61 30.61
CA THR A 6 -7.93 -34.65 29.55
C THR A 6 -8.76 -33.41 29.83
N THR A 7 -8.40 -32.66 30.87
CA THR A 7 -8.99 -31.35 31.11
C THR A 7 -8.63 -30.50 29.90
N LYS A 8 -9.62 -30.15 29.09
CA LYS A 8 -9.49 -29.16 28.04
C LYS A 8 -9.09 -27.85 28.74
N ILE A 9 -7.84 -27.45 28.62
CA ILE A 9 -7.36 -26.18 29.17
C ILE A 9 -7.80 -25.10 28.21
N ASP A 10 -8.77 -24.30 28.63
CA ASP A 10 -9.14 -23.11 27.90
C ASP A 10 -8.24 -21.91 28.28
N ALA A 11 -8.30 -20.87 27.47
CA ALA A 11 -7.50 -19.66 27.69
C ALA A 11 -7.83 -18.98 29.03
N LYS A 12 -9.07 -19.08 29.51
CA LYS A 12 -9.51 -18.47 30.78
C LYS A 12 -8.84 -19.14 31.96
N TYR A 13 -8.79 -20.48 31.97
CA TYR A 13 -8.14 -21.25 33.00
C TYR A 13 -6.62 -21.06 32.98
N PHE A 14 -5.99 -21.02 31.80
CA PHE A 14 -4.57 -20.67 31.69
C PHE A 14 -4.27 -19.29 32.27
N LEU A 15 -5.08 -18.28 31.93
CA LEU A 15 -4.94 -16.92 32.44
C LEU A 15 -5.15 -16.85 33.97
N TYR A 16 -6.12 -17.60 34.50
CA TYR A 16 -6.32 -17.71 35.95
C TYR A 16 -5.06 -18.25 36.64
N LEU A 17 -4.50 -19.36 36.14
CA LEU A 17 -3.27 -19.94 36.69
C LEU A 17 -2.12 -18.94 36.62
N PHE A 18 -1.97 -18.24 35.49
CA PHE A 18 -0.88 -17.27 35.28
C PHE A 18 -0.98 -16.08 36.23
N LYS A 19 -2.17 -15.47 36.38
CA LYS A 19 -2.38 -14.32 37.29
C LYS A 19 -2.12 -14.66 38.76
N HIS A 20 -2.36 -15.90 39.18
CA HIS A 20 -2.24 -16.32 40.57
C HIS A 20 -0.94 -17.06 40.89
N LYS A 21 -0.02 -17.22 39.93
CA LYS A 21 1.18 -18.06 40.09
C LYS A 21 2.10 -17.62 41.24
N HIS A 22 2.13 -16.32 41.55
CA HIS A 22 2.90 -15.78 42.68
C HIS A 22 2.09 -15.59 43.97
N LEU A 23 0.75 -15.64 43.89
CA LEU A 23 -0.14 -15.49 45.05
C LEU A 23 -0.31 -16.82 45.80
N ALA A 24 -0.36 -17.94 45.08
CA ALA A 24 -0.50 -19.27 45.66
C ALA A 24 0.47 -20.29 45.00
N PRO A 25 1.80 -20.06 45.07
CA PRO A 25 2.77 -20.79 44.26
C PRO A 25 2.74 -22.31 44.48
N ARG A 26 2.48 -22.79 45.70
CA ARG A 26 2.38 -24.23 45.99
C ARG A 26 1.15 -24.90 45.36
N THR A 27 0.02 -24.21 45.33
CA THR A 27 -1.24 -24.76 44.78
C THR A 27 -1.24 -24.69 43.25
N ILE A 28 -0.75 -23.56 42.71
CA ILE A 28 -0.58 -23.38 41.27
C ILE A 28 0.47 -24.35 40.73
N SER A 29 1.62 -24.51 41.39
CA SER A 29 2.66 -25.42 40.90
C SER A 29 2.19 -26.86 40.81
N LYS A 30 1.44 -27.37 41.81
CA LYS A 30 0.84 -28.72 41.75
C LYS A 30 -0.10 -28.88 40.56
N SER A 31 -0.97 -27.89 40.32
CA SER A 31 -1.95 -27.93 39.22
C SER A 31 -1.26 -27.87 37.86
N VAL A 32 -0.31 -26.96 37.71
CA VAL A 32 0.46 -26.74 36.47
C VAL A 32 1.37 -27.94 36.18
N LEU A 33 2.02 -28.54 37.19
CA LEU A 33 2.81 -29.77 37.02
C LEU A 33 1.95 -30.98 36.62
N LEU A 34 0.76 -31.12 37.19
CA LEU A 34 -0.17 -32.20 36.82
C LEU A 34 -0.57 -32.09 35.34
N ILE A 35 -0.97 -30.88 34.93
CA ILE A 35 -1.28 -30.55 33.53
C ILE A 35 -0.08 -30.84 32.62
N TYR A 36 1.08 -30.31 32.98
CA TYR A 36 2.29 -30.40 32.18
C TYR A 36 2.71 -31.86 31.99
N LYS A 37 2.72 -32.68 33.05
CA LYS A 37 3.10 -34.10 32.98
C LYS A 37 2.10 -34.93 32.16
N ASN A 38 0.81 -34.62 32.25
CA ASN A 38 -0.25 -35.36 31.55
C ASN A 38 -0.52 -34.90 30.11
N SER A 39 -0.01 -33.74 29.69
CA SER A 39 -0.20 -33.24 28.32
C SER A 39 0.63 -34.04 27.31
N SER A 40 0.01 -34.55 26.25
CA SER A 40 0.71 -35.08 25.07
C SER A 40 1.08 -34.00 24.06
N ASP A 41 0.49 -32.81 24.17
CA ASP A 41 0.74 -31.69 23.27
C ASP A 41 2.06 -30.99 23.66
N ILE A 42 3.05 -31.11 22.78
CA ILE A 42 4.39 -30.53 22.96
C ILE A 42 4.38 -28.99 22.95
N TYR A 43 3.47 -28.36 22.20
CA TYR A 43 3.36 -26.91 22.13
C TYR A 43 2.73 -26.37 23.40
N LEU A 44 1.69 -27.05 23.91
CA LEU A 44 1.10 -26.72 25.19
C LEU A 44 2.12 -26.86 26.32
N LYS A 45 2.89 -27.96 26.34
CA LYS A 45 4.00 -28.13 27.31
C LYS A 45 5.00 -26.98 27.23
N PHE A 46 5.40 -26.59 26.03
CA PHE A 46 6.34 -25.48 25.84
C PHE A 46 5.78 -24.16 26.36
N ILE A 47 4.52 -23.83 26.06
CA ILE A 47 3.86 -22.64 26.60
C ILE A 47 3.83 -22.68 28.13
N PHE A 48 3.45 -23.81 28.74
CA PHE A 48 3.48 -23.94 30.20
C PHE A 48 4.89 -23.74 30.78
N TYR A 49 5.91 -24.32 30.15
CA TYR A 49 7.31 -24.10 30.55
C TYR A 49 7.67 -22.60 30.50
N VAL A 50 7.41 -21.92 29.39
CA VAL A 50 7.74 -20.49 29.20
C VAL A 50 7.10 -19.59 30.25
N PHE A 51 5.87 -19.87 30.69
CA PHE A 51 5.12 -19.00 31.60
C PHE A 51 5.20 -19.39 33.08
N PHE A 52 5.56 -20.63 33.41
CA PHE A 52 5.51 -21.16 34.79
C PHE A 52 6.81 -21.80 35.29
N GLN A 53 7.89 -21.86 34.51
CA GLN A 53 9.17 -22.42 34.97
C GLN A 53 9.72 -21.73 36.23
N ASP A 54 9.46 -20.44 36.39
CA ASP A 54 9.85 -19.64 37.57
C ASP A 54 9.23 -20.15 38.88
N VAL A 55 8.00 -20.67 38.82
CA VAL A 55 7.27 -21.24 39.96
C VAL A 55 7.31 -22.78 40.00
N CYS A 56 7.62 -23.43 38.88
CA CYS A 56 7.69 -24.89 38.71
C CYS A 56 9.09 -25.32 38.23
N ARG A 57 10.10 -25.25 39.09
CA ARG A 57 11.50 -25.57 38.74
C ARG A 57 11.72 -27.01 38.24
N GLU A 58 10.81 -27.92 38.55
CA GLU A 58 10.83 -29.30 38.03
C GLU A 58 10.49 -29.40 36.54
N MET A 59 9.90 -28.37 35.94
CA MET A 59 9.57 -28.37 34.52
C MET A 59 10.83 -28.29 33.68
N GLN A 60 10.98 -29.27 32.79
CA GLN A 60 11.98 -29.23 31.74
C GLN A 60 11.33 -28.71 30.44
N PRO A 61 12.06 -28.04 29.56
CA PRO A 61 11.53 -27.71 28.25
C PRO A 61 11.32 -29.01 27.45
N PRO A 62 10.29 -29.10 26.59
CA PRO A 62 10.18 -30.18 25.62
C PRO A 62 11.45 -30.27 24.78
N VAL A 63 12.00 -31.48 24.63
CA VAL A 63 13.27 -31.71 23.91
C VAL A 63 13.17 -31.19 22.48
N GLU A 64 12.01 -31.32 21.86
CA GLU A 64 11.71 -30.86 20.50
C GLU A 64 11.84 -29.35 20.30
N LEU A 65 11.74 -28.57 21.39
CA LEU A 65 11.73 -27.10 21.37
C LEU A 65 12.80 -26.49 22.27
N LEU A 66 13.76 -27.29 22.76
CA LEU A 66 14.84 -26.85 23.64
C LEU A 66 15.57 -25.62 23.05
N HIS A 67 15.92 -25.67 21.77
CA HIS A 67 16.60 -24.55 21.10
C HIS A 67 15.75 -23.29 20.96
N THR A 68 14.43 -23.41 20.95
CA THR A 68 13.53 -22.26 20.96
C THR A 68 13.60 -21.51 22.28
N THR A 69 13.90 -22.20 23.39
CA THR A 69 14.12 -21.54 24.70
C THR A 69 15.42 -20.76 24.77
N GLU A 70 16.39 -21.03 23.90
CA GLU A 70 17.67 -20.33 23.87
C GLU A 70 17.54 -18.91 23.29
N SER A 71 16.48 -18.61 22.52
CA SER A 71 16.21 -17.26 22.00
C SER A 71 15.46 -16.42 23.05
N SER A 72 16.22 -15.71 23.90
CA SER A 72 15.64 -14.83 24.92
C SER A 72 14.73 -13.74 24.34
N LYS A 73 15.06 -13.22 23.14
CA LYS A 73 14.24 -12.23 22.42
C LYS A 73 12.88 -12.79 22.01
N LEU A 74 12.85 -13.99 21.44
CA LEU A 74 11.61 -14.67 21.05
C LEU A 74 10.77 -15.03 22.28
N ILE A 75 11.39 -15.62 23.30
CA ILE A 75 10.68 -15.99 24.54
C ILE A 75 10.05 -14.76 25.18
N LYS A 76 10.81 -13.67 25.31
CA LYS A 76 10.28 -12.40 25.81
C LYS A 76 9.12 -11.88 24.96
N CYS A 77 9.26 -11.91 23.63
CA CYS A 77 8.19 -11.51 22.71
C CYS A 77 6.90 -12.33 22.92
N ILE A 78 7.01 -13.65 23.06
CA ILE A 78 5.87 -14.53 23.35
C ILE A 78 5.27 -14.18 24.72
N GLN A 79 6.10 -13.99 25.75
CA GLN A 79 5.66 -13.67 27.11
C GLN A 79 4.90 -12.35 27.19
N ASP A 80 5.47 -11.30 26.59
CA ASP A 80 4.88 -9.97 26.59
C ASP A 80 3.56 -9.97 25.79
N ARG A 81 3.53 -10.63 24.63
CA ARG A 81 2.41 -10.50 23.67
C ARG A 81 1.29 -11.51 23.79
N LEU A 82 1.46 -12.62 24.50
CA LEU A 82 0.39 -13.60 24.66
C LEU A 82 -0.82 -13.01 25.41
N PHE A 83 -0.59 -11.97 26.22
CA PHE A 83 -1.61 -11.32 27.05
C PHE A 83 -1.79 -9.82 26.77
N ASP A 84 -0.98 -9.22 25.91
CA ASP A 84 -1.13 -7.82 25.52
C ASP A 84 -2.17 -7.66 24.41
N ASP A 85 -3.19 -6.85 24.67
CA ASP A 85 -4.02 -6.24 23.62
C ASP A 85 -3.20 -5.15 22.91
N ILE A 86 -2.51 -5.58 21.84
CA ILE A 86 -2.01 -4.78 20.70
C ILE A 86 -1.30 -3.45 21.07
N HIS A 87 0.01 -3.50 21.28
CA HIS A 87 0.88 -2.34 21.05
C HIS A 87 1.94 -2.54 19.96
N THR A 88 2.03 -1.50 19.13
CA THR A 88 2.76 -1.33 17.88
C THR A 88 4.27 -1.46 18.04
N LEU A 89 4.84 -2.47 17.37
CA LEU A 89 6.28 -2.52 17.12
C LEU A 89 6.61 -1.57 15.96
N LYS A 90 7.69 -0.79 16.07
CA LYS A 90 8.29 -0.12 14.91
C LYS A 90 8.90 -1.21 14.03
N HIS A 91 8.13 -1.73 13.08
CA HIS A 91 8.59 -2.81 12.20
C HIS A 91 9.63 -2.30 11.19
N ASP A 92 10.77 -2.98 11.12
CA ASP A 92 11.81 -2.79 10.11
C ASP A 92 11.44 -3.54 8.82
N THR A 93 10.71 -2.85 7.95
CA THR A 93 10.42 -3.33 6.58
C THR A 93 11.68 -3.42 5.71
N ALA A 94 12.74 -2.69 6.05
CA ALA A 94 14.00 -2.77 5.32
C ALA A 94 14.74 -4.09 5.59
N GLY A 95 14.55 -4.71 6.76
CA GLY A 95 15.10 -6.02 7.09
C GLY A 95 14.58 -7.16 6.20
N LEU A 96 13.27 -7.21 5.94
CA LEU A 96 12.68 -8.19 5.02
C LEU A 96 13.10 -7.90 3.57
N MET A 97 13.02 -6.64 3.12
CA MET A 97 13.50 -6.23 1.80
C MET A 97 15.01 -6.45 1.62
N GLY A 98 15.79 -6.36 2.70
CA GLY A 98 17.23 -6.61 2.73
C GLY A 98 17.57 -8.10 2.71
N LEU A 99 16.76 -8.96 3.34
CA LEU A 99 16.88 -10.41 3.24
C LEU A 99 16.52 -10.91 1.84
N ILE A 100 15.47 -10.33 1.27
CA ILE A 100 15.06 -10.52 -0.11
C ILE A 100 16.23 -10.17 -1.06
N ARG A 101 16.80 -8.96 -0.94
CA ARG A 101 17.99 -8.53 -1.71
C ARG A 101 19.25 -9.39 -1.49
N LYS A 102 19.45 -9.95 -0.30
CA LYS A 102 20.62 -10.79 0.02
C LYS A 102 20.54 -12.20 -0.58
N GLN A 103 19.36 -12.69 -0.97
CA GLN A 103 19.24 -14.02 -1.56
C GLN A 103 19.74 -14.09 -3.01
N GLU A 104 19.74 -12.99 -3.76
CA GLU A 104 20.38 -12.93 -5.09
C GLU A 104 21.92 -12.98 -4.98
N ILE A 105 22.51 -12.36 -3.96
CA ILE A 105 23.97 -12.42 -3.73
C ILE A 105 24.43 -13.87 -3.45
N VAL A 106 23.58 -14.70 -2.85
CA VAL A 106 23.89 -16.12 -2.56
C VAL A 106 23.71 -17.02 -3.79
N LYS A 107 23.01 -16.58 -4.84
CA LYS A 107 22.95 -17.33 -6.12
C LYS A 107 24.19 -17.08 -7.00
N GLU A 108 24.95 -16.01 -6.77
CA GLU A 108 26.19 -15.72 -7.52
C GLU A 108 27.49 -15.94 -6.74
N THR A 109 27.44 -16.30 -5.46
CA THR A 109 28.65 -16.65 -4.68
C THR A 109 28.50 -18.01 -3.98
N ALA A 110 28.51 -19.07 -4.77
CA ALA A 110 29.01 -20.36 -4.32
C ALA A 110 30.55 -20.27 -4.17
N LYS A 111 31.00 -19.60 -3.10
CA LYS A 111 32.35 -19.64 -2.48
C LYS A 111 32.50 -18.43 -1.56
N ASP A 112 31.89 -18.49 -0.37
CA ASP A 112 32.58 -18.20 0.89
C ASP A 112 31.64 -18.41 2.09
N PRO A 113 32.18 -18.84 3.24
CA PRO A 113 31.37 -19.21 4.38
C PRO A 113 30.78 -17.96 5.03
N VAL A 114 29.44 -17.88 5.01
CA VAL A 114 28.70 -16.93 5.85
C VAL A 114 29.19 -17.09 7.28
N LYS A 115 29.76 -16.02 7.85
CA LYS A 115 30.11 -15.88 9.27
C LYS A 115 29.11 -16.65 10.12
N VAL A 116 29.57 -17.74 10.71
CA VAL A 116 28.82 -18.57 11.65
C VAL A 116 28.37 -17.65 12.79
N CYS A 117 27.06 -17.55 12.99
CA CYS A 117 26.49 -16.87 14.14
C CYS A 117 27.00 -17.57 15.40
N VAL A 118 27.92 -16.90 16.11
CA VAL A 118 28.48 -17.37 17.38
C VAL A 118 27.36 -17.37 18.42
N GLY A 119 26.89 -18.55 18.82
CA GLY A 119 25.99 -18.67 19.99
C GLY A 119 24.98 -19.82 19.97
N PHE A 120 24.56 -20.32 18.80
CA PHE A 120 23.56 -21.39 18.73
C PHE A 120 24.20 -22.76 18.52
N LYS A 121 23.88 -23.74 19.37
CA LYS A 121 24.32 -25.14 19.25
C LYS A 121 23.79 -25.78 17.96
N GLU A 122 24.42 -26.85 17.47
CA GLU A 122 23.85 -27.61 16.35
C GLU A 122 22.44 -28.13 16.67
N VAL A 123 21.52 -27.96 15.71
CA VAL A 123 20.13 -28.43 15.79
C VAL A 123 19.90 -29.42 14.66
N SER A 124 19.33 -30.58 14.97
CA SER A 124 19.01 -31.57 13.93
C SER A 124 17.83 -31.09 13.06
N PRO A 125 17.74 -31.51 11.78
CA PRO A 125 16.65 -31.10 10.89
C PRO A 125 15.25 -31.36 11.45
N ARG A 126 15.07 -32.51 12.12
CA ARG A 126 13.82 -32.87 12.80
C ARG A 126 13.43 -31.87 13.90
N LEU A 127 14.38 -31.44 14.72
CA LEU A 127 14.14 -30.45 15.77
C LEU A 127 13.87 -29.07 15.16
N ALA A 128 14.61 -28.69 14.11
CA ALA A 128 14.38 -27.45 13.39
C ALA A 128 12.97 -27.40 12.76
N LEU A 129 12.48 -28.51 12.20
CA LEU A 129 11.12 -28.64 11.70
C LEU A 129 10.07 -28.45 12.80
N SER A 130 10.26 -29.10 13.96
CA SER A 130 9.38 -28.95 15.12
C SER A 130 9.32 -27.50 15.61
N SER A 131 10.47 -26.84 15.72
CA SER A 131 10.55 -25.41 16.04
C SER A 131 9.82 -24.56 15.00
N MET A 132 10.04 -24.78 13.70
CA MET A 132 9.38 -23.98 12.66
C MET A 132 7.85 -24.14 12.67
N ARG A 133 7.35 -25.36 12.87
CA ARG A 133 5.91 -25.61 13.00
C ARG A 133 5.31 -24.91 14.22
N PHE A 134 6.00 -24.96 15.35
CA PHE A 134 5.61 -24.19 16.53
C PHE A 134 5.57 -22.68 16.22
N LEU A 135 6.62 -22.13 15.60
CA LEU A 135 6.71 -20.71 15.29
C LEU A 135 5.61 -20.24 14.33
N LEU A 136 5.22 -21.08 13.36
CA LEU A 136 4.07 -20.80 12.48
C LEU A 136 2.75 -20.76 13.23
N VAL A 137 2.57 -21.61 14.25
CA VAL A 137 1.40 -21.57 15.14
C VAL A 137 1.42 -20.30 15.99
N VAL A 138 2.59 -19.92 16.52
CA VAL A 138 2.76 -18.68 17.28
C VAL A 138 2.43 -17.46 16.42
N GLU A 139 2.98 -17.35 15.20
CA GLU A 139 2.76 -16.20 14.29
C GLU A 139 1.29 -15.99 13.91
N LYS A 140 0.46 -17.06 13.90
CA LYS A 140 -0.99 -16.94 13.70
C LYS A 140 -1.69 -16.20 14.84
N ASN A 141 -1.18 -16.31 16.07
CA ASN A 141 -1.78 -15.74 17.27
C ASN A 141 -1.05 -14.48 17.76
N ILE A 142 0.24 -14.38 17.49
CA ILE A 142 1.12 -13.27 17.82
C ILE A 142 1.72 -12.75 16.50
N PRO A 143 1.05 -11.81 15.81
CA PRO A 143 1.52 -11.31 14.53
C PRO A 143 2.90 -10.65 14.62
N ASP A 144 3.67 -10.79 13.54
CA ASP A 144 4.99 -10.21 13.34
C ASP A 144 6.07 -10.75 14.32
N VAL A 145 5.89 -11.97 14.87
CA VAL A 145 6.88 -12.60 15.78
C VAL A 145 8.20 -12.90 15.07
N PHE A 146 8.19 -13.13 13.76
CA PHE A 146 9.41 -13.21 12.93
C PHE A 146 10.42 -12.10 13.21
N TYR A 147 9.93 -10.87 13.47
CA TYR A 147 10.78 -9.69 13.65
C TYR A 147 11.37 -9.56 15.06
N SER A 148 10.96 -10.37 16.03
CA SER A 148 11.56 -10.34 17.36
C SER A 148 12.97 -10.92 17.38
N ASP A 149 13.25 -11.91 16.52
CA ASP A 149 14.56 -12.56 16.42
C ASP A 149 14.86 -13.14 15.04
N ILE A 150 15.04 -12.26 14.05
CA ILE A 150 15.31 -12.62 12.65
C ILE A 150 16.50 -13.60 12.52
N GLU A 151 17.52 -13.48 13.37
CA GLU A 151 18.70 -14.34 13.35
C GLU A 151 18.34 -15.78 13.73
N TYR A 152 17.55 -15.96 14.78
CA TYR A 152 17.04 -17.27 15.18
C TYR A 152 16.16 -17.90 14.09
N PHE A 153 15.24 -17.15 13.48
CA PHE A 153 14.40 -17.67 12.39
C PHE A 153 15.23 -18.13 11.19
N ASN A 154 16.23 -17.35 10.79
CA ASN A 154 17.16 -17.71 9.73
C ASN A 154 17.95 -18.99 10.07
N PHE A 155 18.41 -19.07 11.32
CA PHE A 155 19.15 -20.21 11.85
C PHE A 155 18.34 -21.51 11.79
N ILE A 156 17.06 -21.46 12.20
CA ILE A 156 16.16 -22.62 12.15
C ILE A 156 15.85 -22.97 10.69
N ARG A 157 15.44 -22.01 9.86
CA ARG A 157 15.08 -22.27 8.44
C ARG A 157 16.19 -22.99 7.68
N LYS A 158 17.46 -22.56 7.85
CA LYS A 158 18.61 -23.16 7.16
C LYS A 158 18.82 -24.64 7.47
N ARG A 159 18.32 -25.13 8.60
CA ARG A 159 18.44 -26.53 9.05
C ARG A 159 17.26 -27.41 8.71
N ILE A 160 16.17 -26.83 8.20
CA ILE A 160 15.04 -27.61 7.70
C ILE A 160 15.39 -28.09 6.29
N ASP A 161 15.18 -29.37 6.03
CA ASP A 161 15.40 -29.97 4.72
C ASP A 161 14.46 -29.38 3.67
N TYR A 162 14.87 -29.45 2.41
CA TYR A 162 14.10 -28.87 1.30
C TYR A 162 12.68 -29.47 1.19
N SER A 163 12.56 -30.79 1.30
CA SER A 163 11.29 -31.52 1.26
C SER A 163 10.34 -31.08 2.39
N ASP A 164 10.86 -30.83 3.58
CA ASP A 164 10.07 -30.40 4.73
C ASP A 164 9.59 -28.95 4.60
N ARG A 165 10.40 -28.08 3.98
CA ARG A 165 9.96 -26.72 3.64
C ARG A 165 8.77 -26.75 2.67
N LEU A 166 8.81 -27.62 1.66
CA LEU A 166 7.68 -27.82 0.74
C LEU A 166 6.44 -28.34 1.47
N LYS A 167 6.62 -29.29 2.40
CA LYS A 167 5.53 -29.81 3.23
C LYS A 167 4.87 -28.70 4.06
N ILE A 168 5.66 -27.82 4.66
CA ILE A 168 5.15 -26.64 5.39
C ILE A 168 4.31 -25.74 4.47
N LEU A 169 4.79 -25.44 3.26
CA LEU A 169 4.07 -24.60 2.29
C LEU A 169 2.73 -25.24 1.89
N ASN A 170 2.71 -26.55 1.69
CA ASN A 170 1.50 -27.30 1.36
C ASN A 170 0.48 -27.33 2.52
N GLU A 171 0.94 -27.41 3.76
CA GLU A 171 0.09 -27.44 4.96
C GLU A 171 -0.43 -26.03 5.35
N THR A 172 0.23 -24.95 4.93
CA THR A 172 -0.08 -23.59 5.38
C THR A 172 -0.83 -22.77 4.32
N ASN A 173 -1.94 -22.13 4.70
CA ASN A 173 -2.73 -21.26 3.81
C ASN A 173 -2.62 -19.77 4.15
N SER A 174 -2.28 -19.42 5.38
CA SER A 174 -2.19 -18.03 5.85
C SER A 174 -0.84 -17.42 5.49
N VAL A 175 -0.84 -16.25 4.84
CA VAL A 175 0.39 -15.52 4.55
C VAL A 175 0.90 -14.80 5.79
N SER A 176 2.17 -15.06 6.13
CA SER A 176 2.86 -14.47 7.27
C SER A 176 4.34 -14.24 6.92
N PRO A 177 5.05 -13.37 7.66
CA PRO A 177 6.48 -13.13 7.46
C PRO A 177 7.32 -14.42 7.42
N ILE A 178 7.04 -15.38 8.31
CA ILE A 178 7.70 -16.70 8.32
C ILE A 178 7.43 -17.45 7.01
N LEU A 179 6.16 -17.52 6.58
CA LEU A 179 5.79 -18.23 5.35
C LEU A 179 6.46 -17.59 4.13
N LEU A 180 6.46 -16.26 4.04
CA LEU A 180 7.14 -15.53 2.96
C LEU A 180 8.64 -15.86 2.94
N HIS A 181 9.26 -15.98 4.11
CA HIS A 181 10.68 -16.30 4.22
C HIS A 181 11.00 -17.74 3.80
N ILE A 182 10.10 -18.70 4.08
CA ILE A 182 10.21 -20.08 3.56
C ILE A 182 10.02 -20.08 2.05
N LEU A 183 8.98 -19.39 1.55
CA LEU A 183 8.60 -19.33 0.15
C LEU A 183 9.75 -18.83 -0.74
N LEU A 184 10.45 -17.78 -0.31
CA LEU A 184 11.61 -17.23 -1.00
C LEU A 184 12.82 -18.19 -1.04
N SER A 185 12.84 -19.21 -0.17
CA SER A 185 13.92 -20.20 -0.14
C SER A 185 13.67 -21.47 -0.95
N ILE A 186 12.57 -21.50 -1.71
CA ILE A 186 12.16 -22.59 -2.58
C ILE A 186 12.33 -22.16 -4.04
N GLU A 187 12.64 -23.11 -4.92
CA GLU A 187 12.70 -22.84 -6.35
C GLU A 187 11.32 -22.64 -6.95
N GLU A 188 11.19 -21.73 -7.93
CA GLU A 188 9.91 -21.37 -8.55
C GLU A 188 9.09 -22.59 -9.01
N ARG A 189 9.75 -23.61 -9.57
CA ARG A 189 9.12 -24.83 -10.08
C ARG A 189 8.43 -25.68 -9.01
N ASP A 190 8.82 -25.54 -7.75
CA ASP A 190 8.32 -26.35 -6.63
C ASP A 190 7.33 -25.58 -5.75
N ILE A 191 7.01 -24.33 -6.09
CA ILE A 191 6.10 -23.49 -5.31
C ILE A 191 4.65 -23.95 -5.54
N PRO A 192 3.88 -24.24 -4.47
CA PRO A 192 2.48 -24.60 -4.62
C PRO A 192 1.65 -23.48 -5.26
N ASP A 193 0.70 -23.83 -6.12
CA ASP A 193 -0.13 -22.87 -6.89
C ASP A 193 -0.78 -21.78 -6.04
N LYS A 194 -1.27 -22.16 -4.85
CA LYS A 194 -1.88 -21.22 -3.89
C LYS A 194 -0.95 -20.09 -3.43
N HIS A 195 0.37 -20.29 -3.52
CA HIS A 195 1.40 -19.32 -3.12
C HIS A 195 2.10 -18.65 -4.30
N LEU A 196 1.88 -19.09 -5.54
CA LEU A 196 2.53 -18.51 -6.72
C LEU A 196 2.26 -17.01 -6.87
N GLY A 197 1.03 -16.57 -6.60
CA GLY A 197 0.65 -15.16 -6.71
C GLY A 197 1.45 -14.26 -5.76
N ILE A 198 1.60 -14.66 -4.50
CA ILE A 198 2.38 -13.90 -3.52
C ILE A 198 3.89 -14.02 -3.78
N PHE A 199 4.35 -15.18 -4.26
CA PHE A 199 5.74 -15.35 -4.68
C PHE A 199 6.14 -14.37 -5.79
N TYR A 200 5.39 -14.34 -6.90
CA TYR A 200 5.68 -13.42 -8.00
C TYR A 200 5.53 -11.96 -7.59
N PHE A 201 4.64 -11.65 -6.66
CA PHE A 201 4.54 -10.31 -6.07
C PHE A 201 5.79 -9.91 -5.28
N LEU A 202 6.37 -10.82 -4.50
CA LEU A 202 7.64 -10.57 -3.82
C LEU A 202 8.77 -10.35 -4.82
N MET A 203 8.90 -11.25 -5.81
CA MET A 203 9.90 -11.12 -6.88
C MET A 203 9.74 -9.81 -7.68
N ALA A 204 8.49 -9.37 -7.91
CA ALA A 204 8.21 -8.11 -8.58
C ALA A 204 8.55 -6.89 -7.71
N SER A 205 8.40 -6.99 -6.39
CA SER A 205 8.66 -5.91 -5.43
C SER A 205 10.14 -5.53 -5.33
N GLU A 206 11.03 -6.42 -5.76
CA GLU A 206 12.48 -6.20 -5.87
C GLU A 206 12.88 -5.41 -7.11
N LYS A 207 12.03 -5.43 -8.14
CA LYS A 207 12.30 -4.81 -9.42
C LYS A 207 11.84 -3.37 -9.45
N THR A 208 12.21 -2.66 -10.51
CA THR A 208 11.57 -1.36 -10.81
C THR A 208 10.06 -1.54 -10.96
N GLN A 209 9.28 -0.47 -10.77
CA GLN A 209 7.82 -0.56 -10.90
C GLN A 209 7.43 -1.22 -12.23
N PHE A 210 8.10 -0.82 -13.31
CA PHE A 210 7.79 -1.27 -14.65
C PHE A 210 8.14 -2.74 -14.92
N GLU A 211 9.34 -3.17 -14.53
CA GLU A 211 9.75 -4.58 -14.63
C GLU A 211 8.88 -5.48 -13.75
N GLY A 212 8.54 -5.03 -12.55
CA GLY A 212 7.62 -5.72 -11.66
C GLY A 212 6.24 -5.86 -12.29
N MET A 213 5.70 -4.80 -12.91
CA MET A 213 4.45 -4.88 -13.67
C MET A 213 4.52 -5.88 -14.83
N LYS A 214 5.62 -5.88 -15.61
CA LYS A 214 5.83 -6.84 -16.71
C LYS A 214 5.89 -8.28 -16.22
N LEU A 215 6.58 -8.54 -15.10
CA LEU A 215 6.65 -9.86 -14.47
C LEU A 215 5.26 -10.35 -14.03
N LEU A 216 4.51 -9.51 -13.34
CA LEU A 216 3.19 -9.87 -12.86
C LEU A 216 2.18 -10.10 -14.00
N GLU A 217 2.32 -9.34 -15.09
CA GLU A 217 1.52 -9.51 -16.30
C GLU A 217 1.84 -10.84 -17.00
N SER A 218 3.13 -11.17 -17.18
CA SER A 218 3.55 -12.39 -17.88
C SER A 218 3.15 -13.66 -17.11
N LYS A 219 3.16 -13.60 -15.77
CA LYS A 219 2.73 -14.70 -14.90
C LYS A 219 1.23 -14.75 -14.65
N ARG A 220 0.45 -13.85 -15.25
CA ARG A 220 -1.03 -13.78 -15.15
C ARG A 220 -1.54 -13.79 -13.70
N VAL A 221 -0.85 -13.08 -12.81
CA VAL A 221 -1.18 -13.09 -11.38
C VAL A 221 -2.58 -12.51 -11.15
N GLY A 222 -3.41 -13.23 -10.39
CA GLY A 222 -4.75 -12.83 -10.00
C GLY A 222 -4.76 -11.64 -9.04
N HIS A 223 -4.63 -10.43 -9.57
CA HIS A 223 -4.48 -9.19 -8.80
C HIS A 223 -5.56 -8.95 -7.75
N THR A 224 -6.84 -9.30 -8.00
CA THR A 224 -7.91 -9.17 -6.99
C THR A 224 -7.69 -10.08 -5.79
N VAL A 225 -7.33 -11.35 -6.03
CA VAL A 225 -7.07 -12.33 -4.96
C VAL A 225 -5.84 -11.92 -4.16
N LEU A 226 -4.76 -11.56 -4.85
CA LEU A 226 -3.53 -11.06 -4.23
C LEU A 226 -3.78 -9.78 -3.43
N GLY A 227 -4.53 -8.83 -3.98
CA GLY A 227 -4.86 -7.57 -3.31
C GLY A 227 -5.63 -7.78 -2.01
N ASN A 228 -6.64 -8.66 -2.03
CA ASN A 228 -7.40 -9.01 -0.82
C ASN A 228 -6.52 -9.74 0.21
N LEU A 229 -5.65 -10.65 -0.24
CA LEU A 229 -4.74 -11.38 0.61
C LEU A 229 -3.73 -10.45 1.32
N VAL A 230 -3.24 -9.42 0.62
CA VAL A 230 -2.32 -8.43 1.19
C VAL A 230 -3.06 -7.43 2.09
N LEU A 231 -4.25 -6.96 1.68
CA LEU A 231 -5.01 -5.94 2.41
C LEU A 231 -5.59 -6.45 3.74
N TYR A 232 -6.15 -7.66 3.73
CA TYR A 232 -6.88 -8.23 4.88
C TYR A 232 -6.02 -9.19 5.71
N SER A 233 -4.70 -9.13 5.57
CA SER A 233 -3.81 -9.95 6.40
C SER A 233 -3.82 -9.44 7.85
N ASN A 234 -3.75 -10.36 8.80
CA ASN A 234 -3.60 -10.01 10.23
C ASN A 234 -2.17 -9.56 10.57
N ASN A 235 -1.20 -9.82 9.68
CA ASN A 235 0.18 -9.40 9.83
C ASN A 235 0.37 -7.98 9.31
N LYS A 236 0.74 -7.04 10.19
CA LYS A 236 0.87 -5.62 9.84
C LYS A 236 1.94 -5.41 8.78
N VAL A 237 3.01 -6.21 8.79
CA VAL A 237 4.07 -6.09 7.78
C VAL A 237 3.60 -6.54 6.40
N VAL A 238 2.77 -7.58 6.32
CA VAL A 238 2.17 -7.97 5.04
C VAL A 238 1.26 -6.85 4.52
N ASN A 239 0.44 -6.24 5.38
CA ASN A 239 -0.45 -5.14 4.98
C ASN A 239 0.29 -3.92 4.44
N ARG A 240 1.52 -3.67 4.91
CA ARG A 240 2.36 -2.57 4.37
C ARG A 240 2.73 -2.79 2.91
N PHE A 241 2.73 -4.02 2.41
CA PHE A 241 2.90 -4.26 0.98
C PHE A 241 1.74 -3.76 0.14
N TYR A 242 0.60 -3.41 0.73
CA TYR A 242 -0.56 -2.95 -0.03
C TYR A 242 -0.26 -1.67 -0.83
N GLU A 243 0.51 -0.73 -0.29
CA GLU A 243 0.92 0.46 -1.03
C GLU A 243 1.76 0.10 -2.27
N LYS A 244 2.72 -0.82 -2.09
CA LYS A 244 3.54 -1.34 -3.20
C LYS A 244 2.69 -2.11 -4.21
N PHE A 245 1.69 -2.85 -3.75
CA PHE A 245 0.71 -3.52 -4.61
C PHE A 245 -0.09 -2.52 -5.45
N LEU A 246 -0.56 -1.41 -4.87
CA LEU A 246 -1.25 -0.33 -5.61
C LEU A 246 -0.37 0.33 -6.66
N TRP A 247 0.96 0.33 -6.49
CA TRP A 247 1.87 0.82 -7.55
C TRP A 247 1.87 -0.09 -8.76
N PHE A 248 1.75 -1.41 -8.57
CA PHE A 248 1.64 -2.37 -9.67
C PHE A 248 0.24 -2.48 -10.24
N TYR A 249 -0.79 -2.15 -9.44
CA TYR A 249 -2.21 -2.24 -9.82
C TYR A 249 -3.00 -0.98 -9.41
N PRO A 250 -2.72 0.18 -10.03
CA PRO A 250 -3.40 1.43 -9.69
C PRO A 250 -4.92 1.39 -9.93
N GLU A 251 -5.39 0.44 -10.75
CA GLU A 251 -6.80 0.23 -11.07
C GLU A 251 -7.64 -0.15 -9.84
N ILE A 252 -7.02 -0.83 -8.87
CA ILE A 252 -7.68 -1.29 -7.64
C ILE A 252 -8.16 -0.12 -6.79
N LYS A 253 -7.40 0.98 -6.73
CA LYS A 253 -7.79 2.21 -6.00
C LYS A 253 -9.12 2.79 -6.50
N TYR A 254 -9.49 2.50 -7.74
CA TYR A 254 -10.69 3.01 -8.41
C TYR A 254 -11.73 1.92 -8.68
N SER A 255 -11.63 0.77 -8.01
CA SER A 255 -12.51 -0.39 -8.20
C SER A 255 -12.65 -0.74 -9.69
N SER A 256 -11.53 -0.69 -10.42
CA SER A 256 -11.48 -0.93 -11.85
C SER A 256 -10.75 -2.23 -12.16
N TRP A 257 -11.18 -2.86 -13.24
CA TRP A 257 -10.42 -3.92 -13.88
C TRP A 257 -9.13 -3.38 -14.46
N LYS A 258 -8.11 -4.23 -14.46
CA LYS A 258 -6.82 -4.03 -15.11
C LYS A 258 -7.00 -3.72 -16.60
N HIS A 259 -6.41 -2.61 -17.08
CA HIS A 259 -6.46 -2.29 -18.51
C HIS A 259 -5.43 -3.12 -19.29
N PRO A 260 -5.80 -3.72 -20.45
CA PRO A 260 -4.91 -4.60 -21.21
C PRO A 260 -3.68 -3.88 -21.76
N LYS A 261 -3.80 -2.59 -22.10
CA LYS A 261 -2.69 -1.76 -22.61
C LYS A 261 -1.89 -1.05 -21.52
N ARG A 262 -2.07 -1.40 -20.24
CA ARG A 262 -1.44 -0.66 -19.14
C ARG A 262 0.08 -0.57 -19.29
N ILE A 263 0.76 -1.64 -19.69
CA ILE A 263 2.22 -1.63 -19.87
C ILE A 263 2.64 -0.57 -20.89
N LEU A 264 1.92 -0.49 -22.02
CA LEU A 264 2.14 0.53 -23.05
C LEU A 264 1.95 1.95 -22.51
N PHE A 265 1.04 2.17 -21.56
CA PHE A 265 0.82 3.48 -20.94
C PHE A 265 2.02 3.95 -20.13
N PHE A 266 2.73 3.03 -19.46
CA PHE A 266 3.96 3.36 -18.72
C PHE A 266 5.17 3.52 -19.66
N GLU A 267 5.23 2.77 -20.77
CA GLU A 267 6.27 2.93 -21.80
C GLU A 267 6.11 4.24 -22.59
N ASN A 268 4.87 4.54 -22.98
CA ASN A 268 4.50 5.72 -23.72
C ASN A 268 3.35 6.43 -23.01
N PRO A 269 3.65 7.42 -22.14
CA PRO A 269 2.65 8.20 -21.41
C PRO A 269 1.61 8.89 -22.28
N LEU A 270 1.87 9.11 -23.58
CA LEU A 270 0.93 9.72 -24.53
C LEU A 270 -0.01 8.70 -25.19
N SER A 271 0.18 7.41 -24.92
CA SER A 271 -0.65 6.33 -25.46
C SER A 271 -1.89 6.01 -24.61
N VAL A 272 -2.07 6.65 -23.44
CA VAL A 272 -3.23 6.46 -22.57
C VAL A 272 -4.50 6.77 -23.36
N SER A 273 -5.50 5.88 -23.28
CA SER A 273 -6.77 6.08 -23.98
C SER A 273 -7.52 7.28 -23.41
N LEU A 274 -8.25 7.98 -24.28
CA LEU A 274 -8.95 9.22 -23.94
C LEU A 274 -10.28 8.99 -23.19
N ASP A 275 -10.59 7.78 -22.73
CA ASP A 275 -11.78 7.55 -21.92
C ASP A 275 -11.55 8.06 -20.49
N SER A 276 -12.61 8.62 -19.87
CA SER A 276 -12.45 9.33 -18.62
C SER A 276 -11.96 8.46 -17.46
N LYS A 277 -12.30 7.16 -17.48
CA LYS A 277 -11.91 6.22 -16.42
C LYS A 277 -10.42 5.92 -16.52
N THR A 278 -9.92 5.59 -17.70
CA THR A 278 -8.50 5.31 -17.93
C THR A 278 -7.65 6.54 -17.63
N LEU A 279 -8.03 7.72 -18.11
CA LEU A 279 -7.29 8.95 -17.82
C LEU A 279 -7.22 9.24 -16.31
N LYS A 280 -8.33 9.09 -15.58
CA LYS A 280 -8.36 9.29 -14.12
C LYS A 280 -7.41 8.34 -13.37
N ILE A 281 -7.27 7.11 -13.84
CA ILE A 281 -6.44 6.08 -13.20
C ILE A 281 -4.96 6.28 -13.57
N TYR A 282 -4.66 6.35 -14.86
CA TYR A 282 -3.30 6.19 -15.36
C TYR A 282 -2.52 7.49 -15.50
N ILE A 283 -3.17 8.66 -15.65
CA ILE A 283 -2.41 9.92 -15.70
C ILE A 283 -1.63 10.14 -14.38
N PRO A 284 -2.24 10.04 -13.19
CA PRO A 284 -1.47 10.14 -11.94
C PRO A 284 -0.41 9.05 -11.82
N ALA A 285 -0.76 7.79 -12.11
CA ALA A 285 0.15 6.66 -11.95
C ALA A 285 1.39 6.75 -12.88
N VAL A 286 1.21 7.19 -14.12
CA VAL A 286 2.30 7.36 -15.09
C VAL A 286 3.17 8.57 -14.71
N VAL A 287 2.57 9.67 -14.26
CA VAL A 287 3.33 10.83 -13.75
C VAL A 287 4.21 10.42 -12.57
N ASP A 288 3.64 9.71 -11.60
CA ASP A 288 4.37 9.21 -10.42
C ASP A 288 5.51 8.29 -10.84
N PHE A 289 5.25 7.37 -11.77
CA PHE A 289 6.26 6.50 -12.36
C PHE A 289 7.41 7.29 -13.00
N ILE A 290 7.12 8.30 -13.82
CA ILE A 290 8.16 9.13 -14.46
C ILE A 290 9.00 9.84 -13.40
N LYS A 291 8.36 10.47 -12.40
CA LYS A 291 9.06 11.19 -11.31
C LYS A 291 9.94 10.27 -10.46
N GLN A 292 9.57 9.00 -10.31
CA GLN A 292 10.37 8.01 -9.59
C GLN A 292 11.59 7.54 -10.39
N ASN A 293 11.45 7.34 -11.70
CA ASN A 293 12.55 6.86 -12.56
C ASN A 293 13.48 7.96 -13.06
N LYS A 294 13.01 9.21 -13.03
CA LYS A 294 13.78 10.41 -13.41
C LYS A 294 13.80 11.40 -12.24
N PRO A 295 14.73 11.24 -11.29
CA PRO A 295 14.80 12.07 -10.08
C PRO A 295 14.84 13.58 -10.36
N GLU A 296 15.44 13.99 -11.48
CA GLU A 296 15.50 15.38 -11.95
C GLU A 296 14.10 15.97 -12.23
N LEU A 297 13.11 15.12 -12.51
CA LEU A 297 11.74 15.53 -12.78
C LEU A 297 10.86 15.54 -11.52
N ARG A 298 11.37 15.12 -10.36
CA ARG A 298 10.57 14.96 -9.13
C ARG A 298 9.87 16.25 -8.70
N ASN A 299 10.56 17.38 -8.80
CA ASN A 299 10.05 18.72 -8.48
C ASN A 299 9.62 19.51 -9.73
N SER A 300 9.62 18.88 -10.91
CA SER A 300 9.22 19.53 -12.16
C SER A 300 7.70 19.55 -12.32
N PRO A 301 7.15 20.48 -13.13
CA PRO A 301 5.72 20.57 -13.42
C PRO A 301 5.27 19.56 -14.50
N ILE A 302 5.92 18.40 -14.59
CA ILE A 302 5.59 17.38 -15.62
C ILE A 302 4.15 16.87 -15.51
N ASP A 303 3.57 16.87 -14.30
CA ASP A 303 2.17 16.54 -14.08
C ASP A 303 1.23 17.55 -14.75
N VAL A 304 1.55 18.85 -14.68
CA VAL A 304 0.83 19.92 -15.38
C VAL A 304 0.95 19.72 -16.88
N LEU A 305 2.16 19.46 -17.39
CA LEU A 305 2.41 19.24 -18.82
C LEU A 305 1.58 18.07 -19.36
N ILE A 306 1.65 16.90 -18.74
CA ILE A 306 0.92 15.70 -19.18
C ILE A 306 -0.59 15.96 -19.13
N LYS A 307 -1.11 16.52 -18.03
CA LYS A 307 -2.54 16.84 -17.91
C LYS A 307 -2.99 17.82 -19.00
N VAL A 308 -2.22 18.87 -19.28
CA VAL A 308 -2.53 19.84 -20.34
C VAL A 308 -2.58 19.17 -21.72
N ILE A 309 -1.61 18.30 -22.05
CA ILE A 309 -1.63 17.56 -23.33
C ILE A 309 -2.92 16.74 -23.47
N TYR A 310 -3.34 16.05 -22.40
CA TYR A 310 -4.58 15.28 -22.44
C TYR A 310 -5.84 16.14 -22.49
N ILE A 311 -5.85 17.29 -21.79
CA ILE A 311 -6.94 18.26 -21.90
C ILE A 311 -7.05 18.75 -23.35
N GLU A 312 -5.94 19.12 -24.00
CA GLU A 312 -5.94 19.55 -25.40
C GLU A 312 -6.46 18.47 -26.34
N ARG A 313 -6.09 17.20 -26.13
CA ARG A 313 -6.63 16.08 -26.91
C ARG A 313 -8.11 15.80 -26.67
N LEU A 314 -8.62 16.05 -25.46
CA LEU A 314 -10.05 15.96 -25.18
C LEU A 314 -10.83 17.10 -25.85
N LEU A 315 -10.23 18.29 -25.91
CA LEU A 315 -10.79 19.48 -26.54
C LEU A 315 -10.56 19.54 -28.07
N SER A 316 -9.81 18.61 -28.65
CA SER A 316 -9.64 18.52 -30.11
C SER A 316 -10.81 17.82 -30.80
N ARG A 317 -11.80 17.36 -30.02
CA ARG A 317 -13.00 16.65 -30.47
C ARG A 317 -14.21 17.15 -29.68
N GLU A 318 -15.40 16.67 -30.01
CA GLU A 318 -16.57 16.96 -29.18
C GLU A 318 -16.42 16.35 -27.78
N THR A 319 -16.28 17.23 -26.79
CA THR A 319 -16.09 16.86 -25.38
C THR A 319 -17.44 16.73 -24.66
N THR A 320 -17.61 15.62 -23.97
CA THR A 320 -18.79 15.28 -23.17
C THR A 320 -18.77 15.93 -21.78
N LYS A 321 -19.91 15.98 -21.10
CA LYS A 321 -20.02 16.47 -19.71
C LYS A 321 -19.12 15.70 -18.73
N LYS A 322 -18.95 14.38 -18.92
CA LYS A 322 -18.07 13.55 -18.07
C LYS A 322 -16.60 13.91 -18.25
N GLU A 323 -16.17 14.21 -19.48
CA GLU A 323 -14.81 14.65 -19.77
C GLU A 323 -14.55 16.05 -19.21
N TYR A 324 -15.52 16.98 -19.26
CA TYR A 324 -15.39 18.25 -18.56
C TYR A 324 -15.22 18.08 -17.04
N ALA A 325 -15.94 17.14 -16.42
CA ALA A 325 -15.75 16.81 -15.00
C ALA A 325 -14.34 16.23 -14.72
N LEU A 326 -13.78 15.44 -15.64
CA LEU A 326 -12.39 14.99 -15.55
C LEU A 326 -11.40 16.17 -15.64
N ILE A 327 -11.58 17.07 -16.61
CA ILE A 327 -10.74 18.27 -16.76
C ILE A 327 -10.81 19.12 -15.47
N HIS A 328 -11.99 19.27 -14.88
CA HIS A 328 -12.16 19.92 -13.59
C HIS A 328 -11.34 19.24 -12.49
N SER A 329 -11.38 17.91 -12.40
CA SER A 329 -10.56 17.18 -11.41
C SER A 329 -9.06 17.40 -11.62
N PHE A 330 -8.59 17.46 -12.87
CA PHE A 330 -7.18 17.79 -13.14
C PHE A 330 -6.81 19.19 -12.68
N ILE A 331 -7.68 20.19 -12.87
CA ILE A 331 -7.47 21.56 -12.39
C ILE A 331 -7.46 21.63 -10.86
N LEU A 332 -8.30 20.84 -10.19
CA LEU A 332 -8.29 20.77 -8.72
C LEU A 332 -6.98 20.18 -8.19
N ASP A 333 -6.41 19.20 -8.87
CA ASP A 333 -5.09 18.67 -8.52
C ASP A 333 -3.97 19.70 -8.73
N SER A 334 -4.08 20.58 -9.72
CA SER A 334 -3.11 21.64 -9.99
C SER A 334 -3.72 22.85 -10.68
N SER A 335 -3.82 23.96 -9.93
CA SER A 335 -4.36 25.23 -10.43
C SER A 335 -3.51 25.85 -11.55
N GLN A 336 -2.24 25.45 -11.68
CA GLN A 336 -1.34 25.91 -12.75
C GLN A 336 -1.81 25.52 -14.16
N ILE A 337 -2.70 24.53 -14.27
CA ILE A 337 -3.30 24.14 -15.55
C ILE A 337 -4.07 25.28 -16.18
N ILE A 338 -4.81 26.07 -15.39
CA ILE A 338 -5.62 27.19 -15.92
C ILE A 338 -4.74 28.24 -16.62
N PRO A 339 -3.69 28.79 -15.98
CA PRO A 339 -2.78 29.70 -16.67
C PRO A 339 -2.18 29.15 -17.97
N VAL A 340 -1.81 27.87 -17.99
CA VAL A 340 -1.24 27.23 -19.18
C VAL A 340 -2.27 27.13 -20.30
N LEU A 341 -3.48 26.65 -20.00
CA LEU A 341 -4.57 26.56 -20.99
C LEU A 341 -4.94 27.92 -21.58
N LEU A 342 -5.01 28.97 -20.74
CA LEU A 342 -5.34 30.32 -21.19
C LEU A 342 -4.23 30.94 -22.05
N ARG A 343 -2.96 30.69 -21.73
CA ARG A 343 -1.84 31.16 -22.56
C ARG A 343 -1.75 30.44 -23.90
N ARG A 344 -2.06 29.14 -23.93
CA ARG A 344 -2.03 28.32 -25.15
C ARG A 344 -3.26 28.50 -26.05
N LYS A 345 -4.36 29.05 -25.51
CA LYS A 345 -5.62 29.34 -26.22
C LYS A 345 -6.22 28.09 -26.87
N PHE A 346 -6.99 27.33 -26.10
CA PHE A 346 -7.77 26.22 -26.65
C PHE A 346 -8.88 26.73 -27.60
N ASN A 347 -9.50 25.83 -28.37
CA ASN A 347 -10.52 26.19 -29.35
C ASN A 347 -11.71 26.94 -28.70
N THR A 348 -12.03 28.11 -29.25
CA THR A 348 -13.07 29.03 -28.75
C THR A 348 -14.46 28.38 -28.67
N ALA A 349 -14.74 27.38 -29.50
CA ALA A 349 -15.98 26.61 -29.46
C ALA A 349 -16.24 25.93 -28.10
N HIS A 350 -15.19 25.61 -27.34
CA HIS A 350 -15.34 24.97 -26.04
C HIS A 350 -15.49 25.95 -24.87
N ILE A 351 -15.25 27.26 -25.05
CA ILE A 351 -15.21 28.24 -23.96
C ILE A 351 -16.51 28.21 -23.13
N SER A 352 -17.66 28.29 -23.77
CA SER A 352 -18.94 28.34 -23.06
C SER A 352 -19.20 27.06 -22.26
N ARG A 353 -18.92 25.89 -22.85
CA ARG A 353 -19.08 24.59 -22.17
C ARG A 353 -18.05 24.42 -21.04
N MET A 354 -16.80 24.83 -21.24
CA MET A 354 -15.74 24.83 -20.23
C MET A 354 -16.16 25.65 -19.01
N VAL A 355 -16.56 26.91 -19.22
CA VAL A 355 -16.99 27.80 -18.11
C VAL A 355 -18.25 27.27 -17.41
N LYS A 356 -19.18 26.67 -18.17
CA LYS A 356 -20.41 26.10 -17.62
C LYS A 356 -20.17 24.84 -16.77
N TYR A 357 -19.30 23.94 -17.21
CA TYR A 357 -19.15 22.60 -16.62
C TYR A 357 -17.90 22.41 -15.75
N ILE A 358 -16.94 23.33 -15.78
CA ILE A 358 -15.74 23.31 -14.92
C ILE A 358 -15.81 24.50 -13.97
N PRO A 359 -16.27 24.29 -12.71
CA PRO A 359 -16.37 25.36 -11.73
C PRO A 359 -15.07 26.14 -11.54
N SER A 360 -13.93 25.46 -11.45
CA SER A 360 -12.60 26.07 -11.24
C SER A 360 -12.13 27.01 -12.36
N MET A 361 -12.86 27.15 -13.47
CA MET A 361 -12.52 28.14 -14.51
C MET A 361 -12.57 29.58 -14.00
N PHE A 362 -13.27 29.87 -12.90
CA PHE A 362 -13.28 31.21 -12.29
C PHE A 362 -11.87 31.73 -11.97
N ILE A 363 -10.93 30.85 -11.64
CA ILE A 363 -9.51 31.18 -11.36
C ILE A 363 -8.86 31.88 -12.56
N GLY A 364 -9.37 31.62 -13.77
CA GLY A 364 -8.85 32.18 -15.01
C GLY A 364 -9.23 33.64 -15.27
N PHE A 365 -10.08 34.25 -14.44
CA PHE A 365 -10.65 35.58 -14.69
C PHE A 365 -9.57 36.66 -14.81
N ASP A 366 -8.77 36.85 -13.76
CA ASP A 366 -7.76 37.92 -13.70
C ASP A 366 -6.73 37.78 -14.82
N LEU A 367 -6.31 36.55 -15.12
CA LEU A 367 -5.40 36.29 -16.22
C LEU A 367 -6.04 36.60 -17.57
N SER A 368 -7.31 36.25 -17.78
CA SER A 368 -8.02 36.56 -19.02
C SER A 368 -8.15 38.06 -19.22
N LEU A 369 -8.49 38.81 -18.15
CA LEU A 369 -8.58 40.27 -18.18
C LEU A 369 -7.24 40.90 -18.54
N LYS A 370 -6.18 40.53 -17.81
CA LYS A 370 -4.82 41.01 -18.05
C LYS A 370 -4.35 40.71 -19.47
N MET A 371 -4.60 39.50 -19.97
CA MET A 371 -4.19 39.09 -21.30
C MET A 371 -5.01 39.81 -22.39
N PHE A 372 -6.32 40.03 -22.17
CA PHE A 372 -7.14 40.81 -23.09
C PHE A 372 -6.62 42.24 -23.22
N ILE A 373 -6.41 42.95 -22.11
CA ILE A 373 -5.90 44.33 -22.11
C ILE A 373 -4.55 44.41 -22.86
N LYS A 374 -3.68 43.41 -22.66
CA LYS A 374 -2.36 43.38 -23.30
C LYS A 374 -2.39 43.06 -24.79
N THR A 375 -3.33 42.23 -25.26
CA THR A 375 -3.27 41.63 -26.60
C THR A 375 -4.44 41.96 -27.51
N ASN A 376 -5.53 42.47 -26.94
CA ASN A 376 -6.83 42.68 -27.59
C ASN A 376 -7.35 41.43 -28.32
N ASP A 377 -7.04 40.23 -27.81
CA ASP A 377 -7.39 38.97 -28.48
C ASP A 377 -8.83 38.53 -28.19
N SER A 378 -9.56 38.18 -29.25
CA SER A 378 -10.95 37.70 -29.21
C SER A 378 -11.17 36.46 -28.33
N PHE A 379 -10.17 35.60 -28.18
CA PHE A 379 -10.23 34.44 -27.27
C PHE A 379 -10.46 34.90 -25.83
N TYR A 380 -9.67 35.87 -25.35
CA TYR A 380 -9.77 36.37 -23.98
C TYR A 380 -11.07 37.16 -23.76
N LEU A 381 -11.54 37.90 -24.78
CA LEU A 381 -12.84 38.55 -24.74
C LEU A 381 -13.99 37.53 -24.58
N SER A 382 -13.96 36.44 -25.34
CA SER A 382 -14.95 35.36 -25.24
C SER A 382 -14.91 34.65 -23.88
N MET A 383 -13.71 34.41 -23.35
CA MET A 383 -13.52 33.89 -21.99
C MET A 383 -14.14 34.81 -20.93
N LEU A 384 -13.81 36.11 -20.96
CA LEU A 384 -14.35 37.11 -20.02
C LEU A 384 -15.87 37.18 -20.09
N ARG A 385 -16.43 37.25 -21.30
CA ARG A 385 -17.89 37.23 -21.52
C ARG A 385 -18.57 36.06 -20.81
N ASN A 386 -18.04 34.85 -20.99
CA ASN A 386 -18.63 33.67 -20.36
C ASN A 386 -18.39 33.64 -18.84
N LEU A 387 -17.21 34.06 -18.37
CA LEU A 387 -16.87 34.09 -16.94
C LEU A 387 -17.71 35.10 -16.16
N VAL A 388 -17.87 36.32 -16.66
CA VAL A 388 -18.71 37.35 -16.01
C VAL A 388 -20.17 36.87 -15.94
N ARG A 389 -20.70 36.34 -17.05
CA ARG A 389 -22.07 35.78 -17.08
C ARG A 389 -22.28 34.66 -16.06
N LYS A 390 -21.26 33.82 -15.85
CA LYS A 390 -21.35 32.66 -14.94
C LYS A 390 -21.04 33.01 -13.48
N TYR A 391 -20.14 33.97 -13.25
CA TYR A 391 -19.62 34.38 -11.93
C TYR A 391 -19.64 35.91 -11.77
N PRO A 392 -20.83 36.54 -11.69
CA PRO A 392 -20.97 37.98 -11.60
C PRO A 392 -20.74 38.49 -10.17
N THR A 393 -19.53 38.29 -9.64
CA THR A 393 -19.16 38.86 -8.32
C THR A 393 -18.89 40.35 -8.45
N TRP A 394 -19.16 41.12 -7.39
CA TRP A 394 -18.86 42.55 -7.36
C TRP A 394 -17.39 42.85 -7.69
N GLU A 395 -16.48 42.01 -7.19
CA GLU A 395 -15.05 42.13 -7.48
C GLU A 395 -14.74 41.97 -8.98
N ASN A 396 -15.34 40.98 -9.64
CA ASN A 396 -15.16 40.78 -11.09
C ASN A 396 -15.77 41.93 -11.89
N VAL A 397 -16.96 42.41 -11.46
CA VAL A 397 -17.63 43.56 -12.08
C VAL A 397 -16.76 44.80 -11.98
N LYS A 398 -16.27 45.13 -10.79
CA LYS A 398 -15.40 46.29 -10.55
C LYS A 398 -14.15 46.24 -11.44
N LYS A 399 -13.47 45.08 -11.50
CA LYS A 399 -12.29 44.88 -12.35
C LYS A 399 -12.57 45.17 -13.83
N VAL A 400 -13.75 44.83 -14.35
CA VAL A 400 -14.15 45.15 -15.73
C VAL A 400 -14.50 46.63 -15.88
N VAL A 401 -15.22 47.22 -14.92
CA VAL A 401 -15.56 48.65 -14.89
C VAL A 401 -14.30 49.51 -14.97
N ASP A 402 -13.30 49.18 -14.16
CA ASP A 402 -12.01 49.89 -14.10
C ASP A 402 -11.25 49.87 -15.45
N HIS A 403 -11.63 48.98 -16.38
CA HIS A 403 -10.97 48.79 -17.67
C HIS A 403 -11.93 48.92 -18.87
N LEU A 404 -13.11 49.52 -18.71
CA LEU A 404 -14.15 49.60 -19.76
C LEU A 404 -13.66 50.19 -21.08
N THR A 405 -12.69 51.11 -21.04
CA THR A 405 -12.12 51.77 -22.23
C THR A 405 -11.40 50.80 -23.16
N TYR A 406 -10.98 49.63 -22.68
CA TYR A 406 -10.31 48.60 -23.48
C TYR A 406 -11.27 47.65 -24.18
N PHE A 407 -12.57 47.69 -23.86
CA PHE A 407 -13.55 46.75 -24.39
C PHE A 407 -14.33 47.31 -25.59
N PRO A 408 -14.71 46.46 -26.56
CA PRO A 408 -15.54 46.90 -27.68
C PRO A 408 -16.95 47.26 -27.19
N SER A 409 -17.58 48.23 -27.86
CA SER A 409 -18.91 48.74 -27.49
C SER A 409 -19.96 47.64 -27.37
N SER A 410 -19.88 46.60 -28.20
CA SER A 410 -20.77 45.43 -28.14
C SER A 410 -20.66 44.64 -26.82
N PHE A 411 -19.45 44.50 -26.27
CA PHE A 411 -19.26 43.90 -24.96
C PHE A 411 -19.75 44.84 -23.85
N CYS A 412 -19.47 46.14 -23.94
CA CYS A 412 -19.89 47.13 -22.95
C CYS A 412 -21.41 47.23 -22.82
N MET A 413 -22.16 47.17 -23.93
CA MET A 413 -23.62 47.14 -23.92
C MET A 413 -24.14 45.88 -23.21
N GLU A 414 -23.65 44.71 -23.63
CA GLU A 414 -24.03 43.43 -23.03
C GLU A 414 -23.69 43.35 -21.53
N PHE A 415 -22.55 43.91 -21.13
CA PHE A 415 -22.12 43.95 -19.74
C PHE A 415 -23.00 44.88 -18.90
N LYS A 416 -23.43 46.03 -19.45
CA LYS A 416 -24.39 46.93 -18.78
C LYS A 416 -25.74 46.27 -18.59
N ASP A 417 -26.25 45.55 -19.58
CA ASP A 417 -27.51 44.79 -19.45
C ASP A 417 -27.41 43.72 -18.35
N LEU A 418 -26.26 43.03 -18.28
CA LEU A 418 -26.00 42.03 -17.26
C LEU A 418 -25.97 42.63 -15.83
N ILE A 419 -25.38 43.82 -15.67
CA ILE A 419 -25.31 44.51 -14.36
C ILE A 419 -26.65 45.16 -14.01
N GLY A 420 -27.37 45.73 -14.96
CA GLY A 420 -28.70 46.32 -14.74
C GLY A 420 -29.69 45.30 -14.17
N GLY A 421 -29.58 44.03 -14.58
CA GLY A 421 -30.33 42.93 -13.98
C GLY A 421 -29.88 42.47 -12.59
N LEU A 422 -28.67 42.85 -12.14
CA LEU A 422 -28.14 42.54 -10.80
C LEU A 422 -28.50 43.64 -9.78
N SER A 423 -28.56 44.90 -10.21
CA SER A 423 -29.05 46.01 -9.37
C SER A 423 -30.51 45.83 -8.94
N ASP A 424 -31.32 45.10 -9.71
CA ASP A 424 -32.71 44.78 -9.37
C ASP A 424 -32.88 43.55 -8.45
N ARG A 425 -31.82 42.77 -8.19
CA ARG A 425 -31.94 41.48 -7.46
C ARG A 425 -31.07 41.32 -6.22
N SER A 426 -30.18 42.26 -5.91
CA SER A 426 -29.41 42.22 -4.66
C SER A 426 -28.66 43.51 -4.40
N LEU A 427 -29.26 44.40 -3.61
CA LEU A 427 -28.53 45.31 -2.72
C LEU A 427 -29.17 45.17 -1.33
N PRO A 428 -28.53 44.53 -0.34
CA PRO A 428 -28.73 44.94 1.03
C PRO A 428 -28.19 46.38 1.15
N ALA A 429 -29.00 47.23 1.77
CA ALA A 429 -28.66 48.62 2.07
C ALA A 429 -27.34 48.78 2.84
#